data_AF-A0A0N0VGQ8-F1
#
_entry.id   AF-A0A0N0VGQ8-F1
#
_cell.length_a   1.000
_cell.length_b   1.000
_cell.length_c   1.000
_cell.angle_alpha   90.00
_cell.angle_beta   90.00
_cell.angle_gamma   90.00
#
_symmetry.space_group_name_H-M   'P 1'
#
loop_
_entity.id
_entity.type
_entity.pdbx_description
1 polymer ?
#
loop_
_entity_poly.entity_id
_entity_poly.type
_entity_poly.pdbx_seq_one_letter_code
_entity_poly.pdbx_strand_id
1 'polypeptide(L)'
;MLRCASRWLWYPYKDVKSKTILEKMAKAKLKAGMDPSDVDMQELARESGLAPSNTADIQHFVQGKETVVAMLQEQRLRRIARREAFLEWQAGQREKGAAHRLLRQARKAEKYKQRHYHATSGRMVPVLPARHEALDAAQLLSSHRHVLNSKVVDKADSQKWERLHLTLGKK
;
A
#
# COMPACT_ATOMS: atom_id res chain seq x y z
N MET A 1 57.50 5.83 -10.46
CA MET A 1 56.33 6.70 -10.67
C MET A 1 55.73 6.47 -12.08
N LEU A 2 55.06 5.33 -12.30
CA LEU A 2 54.54 4.94 -13.62
C LEU A 2 53.19 4.20 -13.46
N ARG A 3 52.22 4.80 -12.77
CA ARG A 3 50.85 4.23 -12.64
C ARG A 3 49.73 5.18 -13.05
N CYS A 4 50.04 6.39 -13.50
CA CYS A 4 49.04 7.38 -13.90
C CYS A 4 48.77 7.43 -15.41
N ALA A 5 49.61 6.83 -16.26
CA ALA A 5 49.48 6.89 -17.71
C ALA A 5 48.39 5.97 -18.28
N SER A 6 48.00 4.90 -17.57
CA SER A 6 47.04 3.91 -18.09
C SER A 6 45.57 4.31 -17.93
N ARG A 7 45.27 5.39 -17.19
CA ARG A 7 43.89 5.92 -17.05
C ARG A 7 43.45 6.82 -18.20
N TRP A 8 44.37 7.30 -19.04
CA TRP A 8 44.08 8.11 -20.22
C TRP A 8 43.50 7.31 -21.39
N LEU A 9 43.74 5.99 -21.44
CA LEU A 9 43.35 5.12 -22.57
C LEU A 9 41.95 4.50 -22.42
N TRP A 10 41.28 4.64 -21.27
CA TRP A 10 40.09 3.85 -20.96
C TRP A 10 38.99 4.72 -20.35
N TYR A 11 38.50 5.69 -21.10
CA TYR A 11 37.14 6.20 -20.93
C TYR A 11 36.22 5.43 -21.91
N PRO A 12 35.81 4.18 -21.61
CA PRO A 12 34.84 3.53 -22.46
C PRO A 12 33.50 4.23 -22.27
N TYR A 13 33.02 4.93 -23.30
CA TYR A 13 31.66 5.46 -23.39
C TYR A 13 30.68 4.29 -23.38
N LYS A 14 30.34 3.79 -22.19
CA LYS A 14 29.46 2.62 -21.98
C LYS A 14 27.98 2.96 -22.08
N ASP A 15 27.60 4.24 -22.02
CA ASP A 15 26.21 4.68 -22.13
C ASP A 15 25.79 4.75 -23.61
N VAL A 16 24.57 4.27 -23.89
CA VAL A 16 23.96 4.33 -25.22
C VAL A 16 23.80 5.78 -25.67
N LYS A 17 23.48 6.69 -24.74
CA LYS A 17 23.32 8.11 -25.07
C LYS A 17 24.63 8.74 -25.55
N SER A 18 25.75 8.49 -24.87
CA SER A 18 27.03 9.06 -25.28
C SER A 18 27.50 8.51 -26.63
N LYS A 19 27.28 7.21 -26.91
CA LYS A 19 27.55 6.63 -28.23
C LYS A 19 26.74 7.31 -29.35
N THR A 20 25.43 7.48 -29.15
CA THR A 20 24.57 8.12 -30.18
C THR A 20 24.95 9.59 -30.44
N ILE A 21 25.45 10.31 -29.45
CA ILE A 21 25.96 11.68 -29.61
C ILE A 21 27.24 11.67 -30.45
N LEU A 22 28.19 10.80 -30.12
CA LEU A 22 29.45 10.68 -30.86
C LEU A 22 29.24 10.25 -32.31
N GLU A 23 28.37 9.28 -32.57
CA GLU A 23 28.04 8.83 -33.92
C GLU A 23 27.41 9.95 -34.77
N LYS A 24 26.56 10.79 -34.16
CA LYS A 24 25.97 11.94 -34.85
C LYS A 24 27.03 12.97 -35.23
N MET A 25 27.96 13.25 -34.31
CA MET A 25 29.06 14.19 -34.55
C MET A 25 30.04 13.66 -35.60
N ALA A 26 30.40 12.38 -35.53
CA ALA A 26 31.23 11.72 -36.54
C ALA A 26 30.58 11.78 -37.93
N LYS A 27 29.28 11.47 -38.03
CA LYS A 27 28.53 11.60 -39.29
C LYS A 27 28.46 13.04 -39.79
N ALA A 28 28.41 14.03 -38.90
CA ALA A 28 28.44 15.45 -39.29
C ALA A 28 29.80 15.86 -39.86
N LYS A 29 30.91 15.41 -39.27
CA LYS A 29 32.28 15.67 -39.77
C LYS A 29 32.54 14.98 -41.12
N LEU A 30 32.05 13.75 -41.29
CA LEU A 30 32.10 13.04 -42.58
C LEU A 30 31.30 13.78 -43.67
N LYS A 31 30.11 14.30 -43.33
CA LYS A 31 29.32 15.14 -44.24
C LYS A 31 30.00 16.47 -44.59
N ALA A 32 30.85 16.98 -43.71
CA ALA A 32 31.65 18.17 -43.95
C ALA A 32 32.88 17.92 -44.84
N GLY A 33 33.10 16.67 -45.28
CA GLY A 33 34.19 16.30 -46.18
C GLY A 33 35.49 15.87 -45.49
N MET A 34 35.47 15.60 -44.17
CA MET A 34 36.63 14.98 -43.50
C MET A 34 36.77 13.51 -43.89
N ASP A 35 38.00 13.05 -44.07
CA ASP A 35 38.31 11.66 -44.34
C ASP A 35 37.96 10.78 -43.12
N PRO A 36 37.43 9.56 -43.28
CA PRO A 36 37.11 8.69 -42.17
C PRO A 36 38.30 8.36 -41.26
N SER A 37 39.52 8.42 -41.78
CA SER A 37 40.76 8.15 -41.02
C SER A 37 41.14 9.29 -40.08
N ASP A 38 40.68 10.52 -40.38
CA ASP A 38 40.98 11.72 -39.61
C ASP A 38 39.97 11.98 -38.48
N VAL A 39 38.96 11.12 -38.34
CA VAL A 39 37.94 11.26 -37.29
C VAL A 39 38.45 10.66 -35.98
N ASP A 40 39.10 11.48 -35.15
CA ASP A 40 39.47 11.09 -33.80
C ASP A 40 38.25 11.12 -32.85
N MET A 41 37.83 9.94 -32.42
CA MET A 41 36.74 9.76 -31.46
C MET A 41 37.02 10.42 -30.10
N GLN A 42 38.28 10.56 -29.71
CA GLN A 42 38.67 11.20 -28.46
C GLN A 42 38.51 12.73 -28.55
N GLU A 43 38.85 13.32 -29.69
CA GLU A 43 38.63 14.74 -29.97
C GLU A 43 37.14 15.07 -30.04
N LEU A 44 36.34 14.26 -30.75
CA LEU A 44 34.88 14.40 -30.79
C LEU A 44 34.24 14.34 -29.39
N ALA A 45 34.77 13.51 -28.51
CA ALA A 45 34.27 13.42 -27.16
C ALA A 45 34.62 14.63 -26.30
N ARG A 46 35.76 15.29 -26.57
CA ARG A 46 36.10 16.58 -25.95
C ARG A 46 35.22 17.70 -26.50
N GLU A 47 35.04 17.77 -27.82
CA GLU A 47 34.16 18.74 -28.49
C GLU A 47 32.72 18.66 -27.98
N SER A 48 32.22 17.45 -27.71
CA SER A 48 30.87 17.22 -27.18
C SER A 48 30.75 17.37 -25.65
N GLY A 49 31.84 17.71 -24.95
CA GLY A 49 31.87 17.85 -23.49
C GLY A 49 31.72 16.53 -22.71
N LEU A 50 31.86 15.39 -23.39
CA LEU A 50 31.81 14.06 -22.78
C LEU A 50 33.14 13.66 -22.14
N ALA A 51 34.26 14.19 -22.65
CA ALA A 51 35.57 14.13 -22.04
C ALA A 51 36.01 15.52 -21.56
N PRO A 52 36.73 15.62 -20.43
CA PRO A 52 37.34 16.88 -20.01
C PRO A 52 38.37 17.35 -21.04
N SER A 53 38.46 18.67 -21.24
CA SER A 53 39.51 19.30 -22.03
C SER A 53 40.88 19.02 -21.40
N ASN A 54 41.94 18.92 -22.21
CA ASN A 54 43.31 18.70 -21.75
C ASN A 54 43.82 19.82 -20.79
N THR A 55 43.13 20.95 -20.74
CA THR A 55 43.45 22.11 -19.89
C THR A 55 42.60 22.23 -18.62
N ALA A 56 41.54 21.42 -18.47
CA ALA A 56 40.68 21.48 -17.30
C ALA A 56 41.29 20.67 -16.15
N ASP A 57 41.44 21.29 -14.97
CA ASP A 57 41.88 20.60 -13.76
C ASP A 57 40.89 19.45 -13.44
N ILE A 58 41.37 18.22 -13.64
CA ILE A 58 40.62 16.99 -13.46
C ILE A 58 40.06 16.91 -12.03
N GLN A 59 40.74 17.51 -11.05
CA GLN A 59 40.27 17.53 -9.67
C GLN A 59 38.98 18.34 -9.50
N HIS A 60 38.89 19.51 -10.14
CA HIS A 60 37.69 20.36 -10.09
C HIS A 60 36.48 19.65 -10.71
N PHE A 61 36.67 18.89 -11.79
CA PHE A 61 35.60 18.10 -12.40
C PHE A 61 35.12 16.97 -11.50
N VAL A 62 36.03 16.25 -10.83
CA VAL A 62 35.69 15.18 -9.89
C VAL A 62 34.92 15.74 -8.69
N GLN A 63 35.39 16.85 -8.11
CA GLN A 63 34.70 17.54 -7.01
C GLN A 63 33.31 18.05 -7.44
N GLY A 64 33.18 18.62 -8.65
CA GLY A 64 31.89 19.02 -9.21
C GLY A 64 30.91 17.85 -9.37
N LYS A 65 31.41 16.68 -9.77
CA LYS A 65 30.58 15.48 -9.86
C LYS A 65 30.14 14.97 -8.48
N GLU A 66 31.05 14.93 -7.51
CA GLU A 66 30.75 14.47 -6.14
C GLU A 66 29.72 15.36 -5.45
N THR A 67 29.84 16.68 -5.60
CA THR A 67 28.87 17.65 -5.05
C THR A 67 27.48 17.50 -5.68
N VAL A 68 27.40 17.31 -7.01
CA VAL A 68 26.12 17.05 -7.69
C VAL A 68 25.49 15.74 -7.24
N VAL A 69 26.29 14.67 -7.08
CA VAL A 69 25.80 13.38 -6.57
C VAL A 69 25.28 13.52 -5.15
N ALA A 70 26.01 14.21 -4.27
CA ALA A 70 25.59 14.45 -2.88
C ALA A 70 24.28 15.24 -2.82
N MET A 71 24.14 16.30 -3.63
CA MET A 71 22.91 17.09 -3.72
C MET A 71 21.72 16.24 -4.17
N LEU A 72 21.90 15.36 -5.17
CA LEU A 72 20.84 14.47 -5.64
C LEU A 72 20.42 13.45 -4.57
N GLN A 73 21.38 12.91 -3.83
CA GLN A 73 21.10 12.01 -2.69
C GLN A 73 20.31 12.74 -1.60
N GLU A 74 20.71 13.96 -1.24
CA GLU A 74 19.99 14.77 -0.26
C GLU A 74 18.56 15.07 -0.71
N GLN A 75 18.36 15.46 -1.96
CA GLN A 75 17.02 15.67 -2.51
C GLN A 75 16.16 14.41 -2.47
N ARG A 76 16.75 13.24 -2.77
CA ARG A 76 16.06 11.95 -2.67
C ARG A 76 15.63 11.68 -1.23
N LEU A 77 16.52 11.87 -0.26
CA LEU A 77 16.21 11.67 1.16
C LEU A 77 15.10 12.63 1.62
N ARG A 78 15.17 13.90 1.24
CA ARG A 78 14.11 14.89 1.55
C ARG A 78 12.76 14.48 0.97
N ARG A 79 12.72 13.89 -0.24
CA ARG A 79 11.47 13.38 -0.84
C ARG A 79 10.90 12.19 -0.07
N ILE A 80 11.78 11.27 0.36
CA ILE A 80 11.39 10.10 1.15
C ILE A 80 10.81 10.56 2.50
N ALA A 81 11.52 11.42 3.22
CA ALA A 81 11.07 11.93 4.52
C ALA A 81 9.71 12.63 4.45
N ARG A 82 9.45 13.45 3.41
CA ARG A 82 8.13 14.07 3.19
C ARG A 82 7.03 13.04 2.95
N ARG A 83 7.35 11.99 2.19
CA ARG A 83 6.39 10.91 1.89
C ARG A 83 6.07 10.12 3.15
N GLU A 84 7.07 9.80 3.97
CA GLU A 84 6.90 9.11 5.25
C GLU A 84 6.02 9.93 6.20
N ALA A 85 6.34 11.22 6.39
CA ALA A 85 5.53 12.12 7.20
C ALA A 85 4.07 12.23 6.71
N PHE A 86 3.86 12.26 5.40
CA PHE A 86 2.51 12.27 4.82
C PHE A 86 1.75 10.97 5.11
N LEU A 87 2.41 9.81 5.02
CA LEU A 87 1.80 8.52 5.30
C LEU A 87 1.45 8.37 6.78
N GLU A 88 2.31 8.82 7.69
CA GLU A 88 2.02 8.87 9.12
C GLU A 88 0.82 9.76 9.43
N TRP A 89 0.78 10.95 8.84
CA TRP A 89 -0.37 11.85 8.98
C TRP A 89 -1.66 11.19 8.46
N GLN A 90 -1.60 10.53 7.30
CA GLN A 90 -2.76 9.84 6.73
C GLN A 90 -3.22 8.67 7.60
N ALA A 91 -2.28 7.90 8.17
CA ALA A 91 -2.57 6.83 9.13
C ALA A 91 -3.28 7.40 10.36
N GLY A 92 -2.77 8.50 10.94
CA GLY A 92 -3.41 9.19 12.07
C GLY A 92 -4.83 9.66 11.78
N GLN A 93 -5.13 10.13 10.55
CA GLN A 93 -6.51 10.46 10.15
C GLN A 93 -7.42 9.23 10.07
N ARG A 94 -6.92 8.11 9.53
CA ARG A 94 -7.66 6.84 9.46
C ARG A 94 -7.97 6.30 10.85
N GLU A 95 -7.00 6.36 11.76
CA GLU A 95 -7.16 5.96 13.17
C GLU A 95 -8.22 6.80 13.88
N LYS A 96 -8.17 8.14 13.74
CA LYS A 96 -9.21 9.03 14.26
C LYS A 96 -10.60 8.66 13.75
N GLY A 97 -10.72 8.40 12.44
CA GLY A 97 -11.98 7.96 11.82
C GLY A 97 -12.45 6.60 12.33
N ALA A 98 -11.55 5.64 12.52
CA ALA A 98 -11.86 4.32 13.06
C ALA A 98 -12.32 4.41 14.52
N ALA A 99 -11.60 5.15 15.36
CA ALA A 99 -11.97 5.39 16.75
C ALA A 99 -13.36 6.03 16.87
N HIS A 100 -13.66 7.01 16.03
CA HIS A 100 -14.97 7.65 16.03
C HIS A 100 -16.11 6.70 15.63
N ARG A 101 -15.87 5.80 14.66
CA ARG A 101 -16.84 4.75 14.28
C ARG A 101 -17.10 3.78 15.42
N LEU A 102 -16.04 3.31 16.09
CA LEU A 102 -16.15 2.42 17.25
C LEU A 102 -16.92 3.09 18.40
N LEU A 103 -16.63 4.36 18.69
CA LEU A 103 -17.36 5.13 19.70
C LEU A 103 -18.86 5.22 19.40
N ARG A 104 -19.23 5.50 18.14
CA ARG A 104 -20.64 5.54 17.72
C ARG A 104 -21.30 4.18 17.84
N GLN A 105 -20.61 3.10 17.46
CA GLN A 105 -21.12 1.74 17.61
C GLN A 105 -21.34 1.38 19.08
N ALA A 106 -20.38 1.69 19.96
CA ALA A 106 -20.50 1.48 21.41
C ALA A 106 -21.70 2.22 22.00
N ARG A 107 -21.85 3.51 21.71
CA ARG A 107 -23.01 4.31 22.15
C ARG A 107 -24.34 3.76 21.63
N LYS A 108 -24.37 3.30 20.38
CA LYS A 108 -25.58 2.68 19.80
C LYS A 108 -25.91 1.37 20.50
N ALA A 109 -24.91 0.55 20.80
CA ALA A 109 -25.09 -0.71 21.53
C ALA A 109 -25.58 -0.48 22.96
N GLU A 110 -25.01 0.50 23.67
CA GLU A 110 -25.45 0.88 25.02
C GLU A 110 -26.89 1.40 25.03
N LYS A 111 -27.23 2.30 24.10
CA LYS A 111 -28.61 2.80 23.94
C LYS A 111 -29.60 1.68 23.64
N TYR A 112 -29.19 0.71 22.80
CA TYR A 112 -30.01 -0.46 22.51
C TYR A 112 -30.20 -1.32 23.76
N LYS A 113 -29.13 -1.61 24.51
CA LYS A 113 -29.21 -2.34 25.78
C LYS A 113 -30.18 -1.67 26.75
N GLN A 114 -30.01 -0.38 27.03
CA GLN A 114 -30.90 0.37 27.92
C GLN A 114 -32.38 0.24 27.50
N ARG A 115 -32.68 0.48 26.22
CA ARG A 115 -34.05 0.35 25.69
C ARG A 115 -34.57 -1.08 25.76
N HIS A 116 -33.74 -2.07 25.46
CA HIS A 116 -34.14 -3.46 25.52
C HIS A 116 -34.39 -3.91 26.96
N TYR A 117 -33.53 -3.56 27.91
CA TYR A 117 -33.77 -3.85 29.34
C TYR A 117 -35.11 -3.29 29.82
N HIS A 118 -35.46 -2.05 29.45
CA HIS A 118 -36.75 -1.46 29.81
C HIS A 118 -37.94 -2.03 29.01
N ALA A 119 -37.73 -2.52 27.78
CA ALA A 119 -38.79 -3.18 27.01
C ALA A 119 -39.07 -4.61 27.48
N THR A 120 -38.11 -5.28 28.12
CA THR A 120 -38.25 -6.67 28.60
C THR A 120 -38.67 -6.77 30.07
N SER A 121 -38.55 -5.69 30.86
CA SER A 121 -38.90 -5.67 32.29
C SER A 121 -40.40 -5.76 32.60
N GLY A 122 -41.26 -5.97 31.59
CA GLY A 122 -42.71 -6.04 31.75
C GLY A 122 -43.35 -7.43 31.58
N ARG A 123 -42.60 -8.47 31.18
CA ARG A 123 -43.16 -9.83 31.17
C ARG A 123 -42.95 -10.49 32.54
N MET A 124 -43.91 -10.28 33.44
CA MET A 124 -44.13 -11.25 34.51
C MET A 124 -44.49 -12.57 33.83
N VAL A 125 -43.64 -13.59 33.99
CA VAL A 125 -44.01 -14.95 33.64
C VAL A 125 -45.02 -15.39 34.70
N PRO A 126 -46.29 -15.67 34.34
CA PRO A 126 -47.24 -16.18 35.31
C PRO A 126 -46.73 -17.53 35.82
N VAL A 127 -46.27 -17.56 37.06
CA VAL A 127 -46.07 -18.81 37.78
C VAL A 127 -47.47 -19.26 38.18
N LEU A 128 -48.13 -20.00 37.29
CA LEU A 128 -49.30 -20.78 37.67
C LEU A 128 -48.85 -21.76 38.76
N PRO A 129 -49.56 -21.86 39.91
CA PRO A 129 -49.28 -22.93 40.86
C PRO A 129 -49.56 -24.24 40.14
N ALA A 130 -48.50 -24.93 39.75
CA ALA A 130 -48.60 -26.23 39.13
C ALA A 130 -49.28 -27.15 40.13
N ARG A 131 -50.56 -27.44 39.91
CA ARG A 131 -51.13 -28.70 40.39
C ARG A 131 -50.20 -29.79 39.88
N HIS A 132 -49.85 -30.71 40.77
CA HIS A 132 -48.80 -31.72 40.59
C HIS A 132 -48.85 -32.49 39.25
N GLU A 133 -50.01 -32.52 38.59
CA GLU A 133 -50.25 -33.15 37.29
C GLU A 133 -49.60 -32.43 36.08
N ALA A 134 -49.26 -31.14 36.19
CA ALA A 134 -48.70 -30.36 35.06
C ALA A 134 -47.18 -30.48 34.90
N LEU A 135 -46.46 -30.92 35.93
CA LEU A 135 -45.00 -31.08 35.89
C LEU A 135 -44.57 -32.33 35.12
N ASP A 136 -45.36 -33.40 35.20
CA ASP A 136 -45.11 -34.65 34.47
C ASP A 136 -45.28 -34.47 32.95
N ALA A 137 -46.27 -33.67 32.53
CA ALA A 137 -46.48 -33.34 31.12
C ALA A 137 -45.35 -32.47 30.54
N ALA A 138 -44.77 -31.56 31.34
CA ALA A 138 -43.66 -30.71 30.93
C ALA A 138 -42.33 -31.48 30.83
N GLN A 139 -42.08 -32.46 31.70
CA GLN A 139 -40.90 -33.33 31.63
C GLN A 139 -40.93 -34.28 30.42
N LEU A 140 -42.11 -34.78 30.05
CA LEU A 140 -42.28 -35.60 28.84
C LEU A 140 -42.04 -34.78 27.54
N LEU A 141 -42.49 -33.53 27.49
CA LEU A 141 -42.26 -32.64 26.34
C LEU A 141 -40.81 -32.12 26.26
N SER A 142 -40.15 -31.93 27.40
CA SER A 142 -38.72 -31.59 27.49
C SER A 142 -37.83 -32.70 26.94
N SER A 143 -38.12 -33.95 27.31
CA SER A 143 -37.36 -35.12 26.85
C SER A 143 -37.53 -35.38 25.35
N HIS A 144 -38.71 -35.07 24.77
CA HIS A 144 -38.92 -35.17 23.32
C HIS A 144 -38.26 -34.04 22.51
N ARG A 145 -38.05 -32.84 23.08
CA ARG A 145 -37.37 -31.74 22.39
C ARG A 145 -35.86 -31.95 22.23
N HIS A 146 -35.21 -32.63 23.18
CA HIS A 146 -33.78 -32.91 23.07
C HIS A 146 -33.42 -33.99 22.04
N VAL A 147 -34.36 -34.88 21.67
CA VAL A 147 -34.14 -35.91 20.65
C VAL A 147 -34.31 -35.38 19.22
N LEU A 148 -35.08 -34.29 19.02
CA LEU A 148 -35.29 -33.70 17.69
C LEU A 148 -34.18 -32.72 17.28
N ASN A 149 -33.47 -32.11 18.24
CA ASN A 149 -32.38 -31.18 17.92
C ASN A 149 -31.04 -31.87 17.59
N SER A 150 -30.81 -33.11 18.00
CA SER A 150 -29.54 -33.81 17.69
C SER A 150 -29.53 -34.47 16.30
N LYS A 151 -30.70 -34.73 15.69
CA LYS A 151 -30.78 -35.33 14.35
C LYS A 151 -30.83 -34.32 13.19
N VAL A 152 -30.93 -33.02 13.49
CA VAL A 152 -31.06 -31.95 12.47
C VAL A 152 -29.74 -31.19 12.24
N VAL A 153 -28.70 -31.43 13.05
CA VAL A 153 -27.42 -30.69 12.95
C VAL A 153 -26.45 -31.26 11.91
N ASP A 154 -26.65 -32.49 11.42
CA ASP A 154 -25.65 -33.12 10.53
C ASP A 154 -25.96 -33.08 9.02
N LYS A 155 -27.10 -32.52 8.57
CA LYS A 155 -27.38 -32.39 7.13
C LYS A 155 -28.26 -31.18 6.82
N ALA A 156 -27.65 -30.03 6.53
CA ALA A 156 -28.18 -29.08 5.54
C ALA A 156 -27.23 -27.89 5.36
N ASP A 157 -26.11 -28.15 4.69
CA ASP A 157 -25.66 -27.21 3.68
C ASP A 157 -26.79 -27.03 2.66
N SER A 158 -26.91 -25.81 2.13
CA SER A 158 -27.79 -25.43 1.01
C SER A 158 -29.30 -25.47 1.28
N GLN A 159 -29.91 -24.30 1.49
CA GLN A 159 -30.84 -23.67 0.53
C GLN A 159 -31.61 -22.48 1.11
N LYS A 160 -31.62 -21.40 0.32
CA LYS A 160 -32.68 -20.40 0.13
C LYS A 160 -33.29 -19.72 1.36
N TRP A 161 -32.85 -18.47 1.51
CA TRP A 161 -33.66 -17.30 1.81
C TRP A 161 -35.14 -17.42 1.43
N GLU A 162 -36.03 -17.45 2.42
CA GLU A 162 -37.35 -16.83 2.29
C GLU A 162 -37.61 -15.92 3.49
N ARG A 163 -37.73 -14.64 3.16
CA ARG A 163 -37.93 -13.51 4.07
C ARG A 163 -39.43 -13.31 4.23
N LEU A 164 -40.04 -13.92 5.24
CA LEU A 164 -41.43 -13.62 5.59
C LEU A 164 -41.51 -12.29 6.34
N HIS A 165 -41.90 -11.25 5.61
CA HIS A 165 -42.35 -9.97 6.17
C HIS A 165 -43.71 -10.18 6.85
N LEU A 166 -43.78 -10.01 8.17
CA LEU A 166 -45.05 -9.82 8.88
C LEU A 166 -45.18 -8.34 9.25
N THR A 167 -45.91 -7.61 8.42
CA THR A 167 -46.45 -6.29 8.73
C THR A 167 -47.64 -6.45 9.68
N LEU A 168 -47.48 -6.05 10.94
CA LEU A 168 -48.62 -5.89 11.86
C LEU A 168 -49.17 -4.47 11.71
N GLY A 169 -50.34 -4.37 11.10
CA GLY A 169 -51.14 -3.16 10.99
C GLY A 169 -51.58 -2.66 12.36
N LYS A 170 -51.55 -1.34 12.53
CA LYS A 170 -52.08 -0.63 13.69
C LYS A 170 -53.61 -0.53 13.57
N LYS A 171 -54.31 -0.82 14.67
CA LYS A 171 -55.59 -0.19 15.00
C LYS A 171 -55.36 0.70 16.20
#